data_AF-A0A7T8QSV1-F1
#
_entry.id   AF-A0A7T8QSV1-F1
#
_cell.length_a   1.000
_cell.length_b   1.000
_cell.length_c   1.000
_cell.angle_alpha   90.00
_cell.angle_beta   90.00
_cell.angle_gamma   90.00
#
_symmetry.space_group_name_H-M   'P 1'
#
loop_
_entity.id
_entity.type
_entity.pdbx_description
1 polymer ?
#
loop_
_entity_poly.entity_id
_entity_poly.type
_entity_poly.pdbx_seq_one_letter_code
_entity_poly.pdbx_strand_id
1 'polypeptide(L)'
;CRHYSNCVVRCLEAYFQCHGRFIGRHPILVIILCIFCLLASFCGLPYFQKEERRIKLWASDQTPSRLNHEFLNEHFPSDFRFANIIVEGDNVLEPRVIRALFKMRNKIASIHSIYGDTLESKCAKFPVVKSPNLLNFIFGKRRRRRKRRSSDDFFSNDYDSEFFNESFNMEEEDEENSGADVSYPELLSVESYPEPYCGIVEGMEETCFESSLLELWGNNGEYDSSSRNTLESSNSQDILNTVNSKNTSGIFLIKKNFTDMLGGISRDPVSGRIIGAKALRMLWFLKMNVAEARMDPVEGQGVIVDKKTMEFEKEMLDIFLNETDLPEGVKISPHVSRSFFDIAGPTILGKRFAH
;
A
#
# COMPACT_ATOMS: atom_id res chain seq x y z
N CYS A 1 45.17 -6.50 -50.13
CA CYS A 1 43.91 -6.98 -49.51
C CYS A 1 43.31 -8.24 -50.13
N ARG A 2 43.22 -8.41 -51.46
CA ARG A 2 42.61 -9.61 -52.10
C ARG A 2 43.31 -10.95 -51.79
N HIS A 3 44.65 -10.97 -51.68
CA HIS A 3 45.40 -12.19 -51.40
C HIS A 3 45.21 -12.74 -49.97
N TYR A 4 45.07 -11.86 -48.98
CA TYR A 4 44.85 -12.27 -47.59
C TYR A 4 43.45 -12.88 -47.41
N SER A 5 42.43 -12.26 -48.01
CA SER A 5 41.06 -12.80 -48.03
C SER A 5 41.00 -14.18 -48.71
N ASN A 6 41.65 -14.37 -49.86
CA ASN A 6 41.68 -15.67 -50.54
C ASN A 6 42.43 -16.75 -49.75
N CYS A 7 43.42 -16.38 -48.95
CA CYS A 7 44.12 -17.32 -48.07
C CYS A 7 43.24 -17.77 -46.90
N VAL A 8 42.57 -16.82 -46.23
CA VAL A 8 41.65 -17.11 -45.12
C VAL A 8 40.50 -17.98 -45.60
N VAL A 9 39.91 -17.68 -46.75
CA VAL A 9 38.81 -18.46 -47.34
C VAL A 9 39.27 -19.90 -47.63
N ARG A 10 40.43 -20.09 -48.26
CA ARG A 10 40.97 -21.43 -48.55
C ARG A 10 41.29 -22.23 -47.29
N CYS A 11 41.80 -21.58 -46.24
CA CYS A 11 42.05 -22.23 -44.95
C CYS A 11 40.74 -22.66 -44.27
N LEU A 12 39.72 -21.82 -44.28
CA LEU A 12 38.40 -22.15 -43.74
C LEU A 12 37.73 -23.27 -44.53
N GLU A 13 37.79 -23.23 -45.86
CA GLU A 13 37.27 -24.29 -46.72
C GLU A 13 37.96 -25.63 -46.44
N ALA A 14 39.29 -25.64 -46.32
CA ALA A 14 40.05 -26.84 -45.99
C ALA A 14 39.69 -27.38 -44.60
N TYR A 15 39.54 -26.49 -43.61
CA TYR A 15 39.14 -26.86 -42.26
C TYR A 15 37.73 -27.46 -42.23
N PHE A 16 36.73 -26.80 -42.83
CA PHE A 16 35.35 -27.29 -42.85
C PHE A 16 35.20 -28.56 -43.67
N GLN A 17 35.93 -28.74 -44.77
CA GLN A 17 35.95 -29.99 -45.51
C GLN A 17 36.57 -31.14 -44.70
N CYS A 18 37.65 -30.88 -43.97
CA CYS A 18 38.28 -31.86 -43.09
C CYS A 18 37.35 -32.23 -41.92
N HIS A 19 36.79 -31.24 -41.25
CA HIS A 19 35.86 -31.39 -40.13
C HIS A 19 34.56 -32.09 -40.55
N GLY A 20 33.99 -31.73 -41.70
CA GLY A 20 32.80 -32.37 -42.27
C GLY A 20 33.05 -33.83 -42.64
N ARG A 21 34.21 -34.16 -43.22
CA ARG A 21 34.61 -35.55 -43.47
C ARG A 21 34.81 -36.34 -42.17
N PHE A 22 35.34 -35.71 -41.12
CA PHE A 22 35.48 -36.32 -39.81
C PHE A 22 34.13 -36.67 -39.17
N ILE A 23 33.18 -35.72 -39.16
CA ILE A 23 31.82 -35.95 -38.67
C ILE A 23 31.12 -37.06 -39.48
N GLY A 24 31.23 -37.00 -40.82
CA GLY A 24 30.63 -37.99 -41.70
C GLY A 24 31.20 -39.40 -41.55
N ARG A 25 32.48 -39.53 -41.16
CA ARG A 25 33.13 -40.83 -40.93
C ARG A 25 32.78 -41.46 -39.58
N HIS A 26 32.45 -40.65 -38.58
CA HIS A 26 32.16 -41.10 -37.21
C HIS A 26 30.89 -40.47 -36.62
N PRO A 27 29.71 -40.65 -37.23
CA PRO A 27 28.49 -39.94 -36.83
C PRO A 27 28.04 -40.29 -35.40
N ILE A 28 28.12 -41.57 -35.01
CA ILE A 28 27.66 -42.03 -33.68
C ILE A 28 28.54 -41.47 -32.56
N LEU A 29 29.87 -41.43 -32.75
CA LEU A 29 30.80 -40.89 -31.74
C LEU A 29 30.57 -39.39 -31.52
N VAL A 30 30.31 -38.64 -32.59
CA VAL A 30 30.02 -37.21 -32.51
C VAL A 30 28.69 -36.95 -31.80
N ILE A 31 27.65 -37.75 -32.09
CA ILE A 31 26.35 -37.63 -31.40
C ILE A 31 26.50 -37.88 -29.89
N ILE A 32 27.22 -38.93 -29.50
CA ILE A 32 27.46 -39.24 -28.07
C ILE A 32 28.22 -38.11 -27.38
N LEU A 33 29.25 -37.56 -28.04
CA LEU A 33 30.02 -36.43 -27.52
C LEU A 33 29.14 -35.18 -27.33
N CYS A 34 28.29 -34.86 -28.31
CA CYS A 34 27.36 -33.73 -28.21
C CYS A 34 26.35 -33.92 -27.07
N ILE A 35 25.78 -35.11 -26.93
CA ILE A 35 24.85 -35.44 -25.83
C ILE A 35 25.58 -35.35 -24.48
N PHE A 36 26.81 -35.84 -24.40
CA PHE A 36 27.62 -35.74 -23.20
C PHE A 36 27.89 -34.27 -22.81
N CYS A 37 28.27 -33.42 -23.77
CA CYS A 37 28.46 -31.99 -23.53
C CYS A 37 27.15 -31.28 -23.09
N LEU A 38 26.01 -31.67 -23.66
CA LEU A 38 24.70 -31.15 -23.23
C LEU A 38 24.39 -31.58 -21.79
N LEU A 39 24.51 -32.87 -21.47
CA LEU A 39 24.26 -33.39 -20.13
C LEU A 39 25.20 -32.78 -19.08
N ALA A 40 26.48 -32.64 -19.42
CA ALA A 40 27.46 -31.98 -18.55
C ALA A 40 27.11 -30.50 -18.29
N SER A 41 26.54 -29.81 -19.28
CA SER A 41 26.05 -28.44 -19.12
C SER A 41 24.81 -28.37 -18.23
N PHE A 42 23.93 -29.38 -18.29
CA PHE A 42 22.74 -29.48 -17.43
C PHE A 42 23.07 -29.78 -15.95
N CYS A 43 24.24 -30.32 -15.64
CA CYS A 43 24.68 -30.52 -14.25
C CYS A 43 24.79 -29.21 -13.45
N GLY A 44 24.80 -28.04 -14.10
CA GLY A 44 24.77 -26.73 -13.43
C GLY A 44 23.38 -26.28 -12.96
N LEU A 45 22.29 -26.85 -13.49
CA LEU A 45 20.92 -26.49 -13.10
C LEU A 45 20.59 -26.62 -11.61
N PRO A 46 21.01 -27.67 -10.87
CA PRO A 46 20.72 -27.76 -9.43
C PRO A 46 21.37 -26.63 -8.60
N TYR A 47 22.38 -25.94 -9.14
CA TYR A 47 23.00 -24.78 -8.49
C TYR A 47 22.36 -23.45 -8.88
N PHE A 48 21.30 -23.48 -9.70
CA PHE A 48 20.58 -22.27 -10.09
C PHE A 48 19.82 -21.70 -8.89
N GLN A 49 20.33 -20.60 -8.34
CA GLN A 49 19.66 -19.82 -7.31
C GLN A 49 18.82 -18.73 -7.97
N LYS A 50 17.54 -18.68 -7.64
CA LYS A 50 16.63 -17.62 -8.09
C LYS A 50 16.73 -16.44 -7.12
N GLU A 51 16.98 -15.25 -7.64
CA GLU A 51 16.88 -14.00 -6.89
C GLU A 51 15.53 -13.35 -7.20
N GLU A 52 14.80 -12.94 -6.16
CA GLU A 52 13.45 -12.36 -6.31
C GLU A 52 13.35 -10.93 -5.78
N ARG A 53 14.35 -10.47 -5.03
CA ARG A 53 14.36 -9.11 -4.48
C ARG A 53 14.58 -8.11 -5.59
N ARG A 54 13.53 -7.36 -5.93
CA ARG A 54 13.53 -6.37 -7.03
C ARG A 54 14.75 -5.45 -6.99
N ILE A 55 15.08 -4.89 -5.84
CA ILE A 55 16.18 -3.92 -5.73
C ILE A 55 17.53 -4.56 -6.08
N LYS A 56 17.74 -5.84 -5.77
CA LYS A 56 18.96 -6.56 -6.15
C LYS A 56 19.03 -6.90 -7.64
N LEU A 57 17.88 -7.03 -8.32
CA LEU A 57 17.85 -7.23 -9.78
C LEU A 57 18.13 -5.95 -10.57
N TRP A 58 17.65 -4.80 -10.08
CA TRP A 58 17.65 -3.54 -10.85
C TRP A 58 18.74 -2.56 -10.43
N ALA A 59 19.28 -2.66 -9.22
CA ALA A 59 20.34 -1.77 -8.73
C ALA A 59 21.67 -2.53 -8.58
N SER A 60 22.76 -1.88 -9.04
CA SER A 60 24.12 -2.43 -8.88
C SER A 60 24.51 -2.54 -7.40
N ASP A 61 25.39 -3.50 -7.13
CA ASP A 61 25.71 -3.91 -5.77
C ASP A 61 26.31 -2.80 -4.88
N GLN A 62 27.00 -1.83 -5.49
CA GLN A 62 27.74 -0.80 -4.75
C GLN A 62 27.05 0.58 -4.74
N THR A 63 25.79 0.65 -5.17
CA THR A 63 25.08 1.93 -5.15
C THR A 63 24.71 2.32 -3.70
N PRO A 64 24.93 3.58 -3.28
CA PRO A 64 24.59 4.04 -1.92
C PRO A 64 23.11 3.82 -1.57
N SER A 65 22.21 4.02 -2.55
CA SER A 65 20.79 3.78 -2.40
C SER A 65 20.47 2.33 -2.02
N ARG A 66 21.20 1.35 -2.57
CA ARG A 66 21.02 -0.06 -2.23
C ARG A 66 21.50 -0.37 -0.82
N LEU A 67 22.70 0.10 -0.46
CA LEU A 67 23.26 -0.11 0.88
C LEU A 67 22.35 0.47 1.97
N ASN A 68 21.85 1.69 1.76
CA ASN A 68 20.92 2.33 2.69
C ASN A 68 19.60 1.57 2.77
N HIS A 69 19.07 1.08 1.64
CA HIS A 69 17.84 0.29 1.63
C HIS A 69 18.01 -1.05 2.35
N GLU A 70 19.12 -1.76 2.12
CA GLU A 70 19.42 -3.02 2.80
C GLU A 70 19.56 -2.81 4.31
N PHE A 71 20.31 -1.77 4.73
CA PHE A 71 20.44 -1.40 6.14
C PHE A 71 19.07 -1.12 6.79
N LEU A 72 18.24 -0.29 6.15
CA LEU A 72 16.90 0.04 6.64
C LEU A 72 16.01 -1.19 6.71
N ASN A 73 16.02 -2.06 5.70
CA ASN A 73 15.18 -3.25 5.70
C ASN A 73 15.62 -4.30 6.74
N GLU A 74 16.93 -4.38 7.02
CA GLU A 74 17.49 -5.27 8.04
C GLU A 74 17.18 -4.79 9.47
N HIS A 75 17.27 -3.48 9.73
CA HIS A 75 17.09 -2.92 11.07
C HIS A 75 15.65 -2.46 11.35
N PHE A 76 14.96 -1.94 10.34
CA PHE A 76 13.63 -1.33 10.40
C PHE A 76 12.74 -1.83 9.24
N PRO A 77 12.45 -3.14 9.19
CA PRO A 77 11.53 -3.68 8.20
C PRO A 77 10.16 -3.00 8.34
N SER A 78 9.62 -2.54 7.21
CA SER A 78 8.24 -2.04 7.19
C SER A 78 7.29 -3.16 7.58
N ASP A 79 6.48 -2.95 8.62
CA ASP A 79 5.36 -3.80 8.97
C ASP A 79 4.06 -3.39 8.26
N PHE A 80 4.05 -2.23 7.61
CA PHE A 80 2.91 -1.76 6.83
C PHE A 80 2.86 -2.36 5.44
N ARG A 81 1.64 -2.68 5.02
CA ARG A 81 1.28 -3.07 3.66
C ARG A 81 0.01 -2.31 3.29
N PHE A 82 -0.14 -1.97 2.02
CA PHE A 82 -1.30 -1.21 1.56
C PHE A 82 -2.12 -2.03 0.58
N ALA A 83 -3.44 -1.89 0.72
CA ALA A 83 -4.43 -2.33 -0.24
C ALA A 83 -5.22 -1.11 -0.65
N ASN A 84 -5.34 -0.86 -1.95
CA ASN A 84 -6.16 0.23 -2.45
C ASN A 84 -6.98 -0.23 -3.65
N ILE A 85 -8.03 0.52 -3.92
CA ILE A 85 -8.81 0.37 -5.14
C ILE A 85 -9.00 1.74 -5.77
N ILE A 86 -9.06 1.74 -7.10
CA ILE A 86 -9.50 2.88 -7.89
C ILE A 86 -10.80 2.47 -8.56
N VAL A 87 -11.87 3.21 -8.25
CA VAL A 87 -13.20 3.03 -8.82
C VAL A 87 -13.35 4.03 -9.94
N GLU A 88 -13.67 3.58 -11.14
CA GLU A 88 -13.86 4.41 -12.33
C GLU A 88 -15.30 4.29 -12.83
N GLY A 89 -15.89 5.38 -13.29
CA GLY A 89 -17.21 5.42 -13.90
C GLY A 89 -17.56 6.82 -14.41
N ASP A 90 -18.74 6.98 -15.02
CA ASP A 90 -19.17 8.30 -15.51
C ASP A 90 -19.38 9.29 -14.36
N ASN A 91 -20.01 8.83 -13.28
CA ASN A 91 -20.10 9.57 -12.02
C ASN A 91 -20.04 8.64 -10.81
N VAL A 92 -18.90 8.59 -10.13
CA VAL A 92 -18.69 7.74 -8.94
C VAL A 92 -19.40 8.27 -7.69
N LEU A 93 -19.90 9.51 -7.73
CA LEU A 93 -20.66 10.12 -6.63
C LEU A 93 -22.15 9.78 -6.66
N GLU A 94 -22.57 8.89 -7.57
CA GLU A 94 -23.95 8.41 -7.60
C GLU A 94 -24.29 7.54 -6.37
N PRO A 95 -25.53 7.62 -5.85
CA PRO A 95 -25.95 6.82 -4.69
C PRO A 95 -25.77 5.32 -4.87
N ARG A 96 -25.98 4.81 -6.08
CA ARG A 96 -25.81 3.38 -6.38
C ARG A 96 -24.36 2.93 -6.18
N VAL A 97 -23.40 3.75 -6.62
CA VAL A 97 -21.97 3.49 -6.51
C VAL A 97 -21.54 3.55 -5.05
N ILE A 98 -21.87 4.63 -4.33
CA ILE A 98 -21.49 4.79 -2.92
C ILE A 98 -22.07 3.66 -2.04
N ARG A 99 -23.32 3.23 -2.29
CA ARG A 99 -23.91 2.07 -1.61
C ARG A 99 -23.18 0.76 -1.92
N ALA A 100 -22.79 0.53 -3.17
CA ALA A 100 -22.03 -0.65 -3.56
C ALA A 100 -20.66 -0.68 -2.84
N LEU A 101 -19.97 0.46 -2.77
CA LEU A 101 -18.70 0.59 -2.04
C LEU A 101 -18.87 0.37 -0.55
N PHE A 102 -19.95 0.86 0.06
CA PHE A 102 -20.26 0.60 1.46
C PHE A 102 -20.55 -0.89 1.73
N LYS A 103 -21.25 -1.58 0.82
CA LYS A 103 -21.46 -3.03 0.92
C LYS A 103 -20.15 -3.80 0.83
N MET A 104 -19.30 -3.45 -0.14
CA MET A 104 -17.98 -4.06 -0.30
C MET A 104 -17.10 -3.85 0.93
N ARG A 105 -17.06 -2.63 1.48
CA ARG A 105 -16.39 -2.34 2.75
C ARG A 105 -16.88 -3.25 3.87
N ASN A 106 -18.20 -3.43 4.01
CA ASN A 106 -18.76 -4.32 5.03
C ASN A 106 -18.37 -5.78 4.81
N LYS A 107 -18.26 -6.24 3.56
CA LYS A 107 -17.73 -7.58 3.24
C LYS A 107 -16.27 -7.73 3.70
N ILE A 108 -15.44 -6.70 3.47
CA ILE A 108 -14.04 -6.68 3.91
C ILE A 108 -13.94 -6.71 5.44
N ALA A 109 -14.78 -5.94 6.13
CA ALA A 109 -14.84 -5.95 7.59
C ALA A 109 -15.25 -7.33 8.16
N SER A 110 -16.05 -8.09 7.40
CA SER A 110 -16.48 -9.46 7.76
C SER A 110 -15.53 -10.58 7.30
N ILE A 111 -14.34 -10.25 6.77
CA ILE A 111 -13.38 -11.29 6.37
C ILE A 111 -12.94 -12.08 7.61
N HIS A 112 -13.03 -13.40 7.49
CA HIS A 112 -12.42 -14.36 8.39
C HIS A 112 -11.49 -15.24 7.56
N SER A 113 -10.17 -15.06 7.74
CA SER A 113 -9.20 -15.91 7.04
C SER A 113 -9.23 -17.35 7.59
N ILE A 114 -8.63 -18.28 6.85
CA ILE A 114 -8.45 -19.67 7.27
C ILE A 114 -7.71 -19.78 8.62
N TYR A 115 -6.89 -18.78 8.96
CA TYR A 115 -6.15 -18.69 10.21
C TYR A 115 -6.91 -17.98 11.34
N GLY A 116 -8.16 -17.55 11.10
CA GLY A 116 -8.99 -16.83 12.06
C GLY A 116 -8.69 -15.34 12.17
N ASP A 117 -7.82 -14.80 11.32
CA ASP A 117 -7.54 -13.35 11.28
C ASP A 117 -8.73 -12.56 10.73
N THR A 118 -8.94 -11.38 11.31
CA THR A 118 -9.97 -10.39 10.93
C THR A 118 -9.31 -9.11 10.45
N LEU A 119 -10.10 -8.18 9.89
CA LEU A 119 -9.60 -6.86 9.50
C LEU A 119 -8.98 -6.12 10.70
N GLU A 120 -9.57 -6.22 11.90
CA GLU A 120 -9.07 -5.57 13.12
C GLU A 120 -7.72 -6.10 13.60
N SER A 121 -7.40 -7.37 13.34
CA SER A 121 -6.09 -7.94 13.69
C SER A 121 -5.00 -7.59 12.68
N LYS A 122 -5.38 -7.37 11.41
CA LYS A 122 -4.46 -7.14 10.30
C LYS A 122 -4.39 -5.69 9.85
N CYS A 123 -5.17 -4.76 10.38
CA CYS A 123 -5.11 -3.36 10.00
C CYS A 123 -4.08 -2.58 10.84
N ALA A 124 -3.57 -1.49 10.28
CA ALA A 124 -2.92 -0.45 11.06
C ALA A 124 -3.99 0.29 11.87
N LYS A 125 -3.79 0.43 13.19
CA LYS A 125 -4.72 1.11 14.08
C LYS A 125 -4.33 2.56 14.25
N PHE A 126 -5.30 3.45 14.17
CA PHE A 126 -5.14 4.90 14.34
C PHE A 126 -6.13 5.41 15.40
N PRO A 127 -5.74 6.41 16.20
CA PRO A 127 -6.59 6.94 17.26
C PRO A 127 -7.77 7.73 16.70
N VAL A 128 -8.93 7.59 17.35
CA VAL A 128 -10.13 8.40 17.12
C VAL A 128 -10.08 9.61 18.04
N VAL A 129 -9.99 10.81 17.46
CA VAL A 129 -9.86 12.06 18.23
C VAL A 129 -11.23 12.51 18.74
N LYS A 130 -11.75 11.83 19.76
CA LYS A 130 -12.96 12.28 20.46
C LYS A 130 -12.64 13.55 21.24
N SER A 131 -13.51 14.55 21.18
CA SER A 131 -13.36 15.76 21.99
C SER A 131 -13.21 15.37 23.46
N PRO A 132 -12.14 15.79 24.17
CA PRO A 132 -11.93 15.36 25.53
C PRO A 132 -13.06 15.86 26.41
N ASN A 133 -13.67 14.96 27.18
CA ASN A 133 -14.52 15.35 28.29
C ASN A 133 -13.66 16.15 29.28
N LEU A 134 -13.92 17.46 29.43
CA LEU A 134 -13.21 18.41 30.33
C LEU A 134 -13.00 17.86 31.76
N LEU A 135 -13.84 16.91 32.20
CA LEU A 135 -13.70 16.20 33.48
C LEU A 135 -12.37 15.43 33.60
N ASN A 136 -11.87 14.79 32.54
CA ASN A 136 -10.60 14.04 32.61
C ASN A 136 -9.39 14.97 32.78
N PHE A 137 -9.48 16.22 32.28
CA PHE A 137 -8.44 17.23 32.45
C PHE A 137 -8.35 17.75 33.91
N ILE A 138 -9.48 17.74 34.63
CA ILE A 138 -9.56 18.21 36.03
C ILE A 138 -9.21 17.09 37.02
N PHE A 139 -9.52 15.83 36.70
CA PHE A 139 -9.34 14.68 37.60
C PHE A 139 -8.03 13.89 37.42
N GLY A 140 -7.15 14.32 36.51
CA GLY A 140 -5.76 13.87 36.44
C GLY A 140 -5.04 14.12 37.79
N LYS A 141 -4.89 13.06 38.59
CA LYS A 141 -4.36 13.11 39.96
C LYS A 141 -3.07 13.92 40.02
N ARG A 142 -3.14 15.11 40.65
CA ARG A 142 -1.98 15.91 41.08
C ARG A 142 -1.07 15.09 42.02
N ARG A 143 -0.17 14.28 41.46
CA ARG A 143 0.99 13.76 42.20
C ARG A 143 2.00 14.90 42.33
N ARG A 144 1.98 15.57 43.49
CA ARG A 144 3.06 16.50 43.90
C ARG A 144 4.41 15.80 43.76
N ARG A 145 5.21 16.16 42.77
CA ARG A 145 6.63 15.81 42.70
C ARG A 145 7.49 17.06 42.89
N ARG A 146 8.46 16.94 43.80
CA ARG A 146 9.42 17.96 44.22
C ARG A 146 10.19 18.50 43.00
N LYS A 147 10.18 19.83 42.88
CA LYS A 147 11.01 20.64 41.99
C LYS A 147 12.48 20.23 42.13
N ARG A 148 13.07 19.61 41.12
CA ARG A 148 14.53 19.54 40.93
C ARG A 148 14.93 20.59 39.91
N ARG A 149 15.96 21.35 40.25
CA ARG A 149 16.53 22.50 39.51
C ARG A 149 17.16 22.05 38.19
N SER A 150 16.77 22.75 37.12
CA SER A 150 17.57 23.37 36.04
C SER A 150 19.00 22.88 35.80
N SER A 151 19.26 22.50 34.53
CA SER A 151 20.35 22.82 33.57
C SER A 151 20.36 21.64 32.55
N ASP A 152 20.47 21.76 31.23
CA ASP A 152 20.82 22.82 30.29
C ASP A 152 20.08 22.57 28.97
N ASP A 153 19.57 23.63 28.35
CA ASP A 153 19.06 23.63 26.98
C ASP A 153 20.24 23.57 26.00
N PHE A 154 20.41 22.45 25.32
CA PHE A 154 21.35 22.31 24.23
C PHE A 154 20.77 21.35 23.21
N PHE A 155 19.94 21.86 22.30
CA PHE A 155 19.88 21.49 20.88
C PHE A 155 18.87 22.43 20.21
N SER A 156 19.38 23.56 19.73
CA SER A 156 18.74 24.38 18.72
C SER A 156 18.88 23.72 17.34
N ASN A 157 17.76 23.69 16.64
CA ASN A 157 17.51 23.33 15.25
C ASN A 157 18.68 23.46 14.26
N ASP A 158 18.80 22.45 13.40
CA ASP A 158 19.04 22.60 11.95
C ASP A 158 18.91 21.22 11.29
N TYR A 159 17.69 20.85 10.89
CA TYR A 159 17.47 19.89 9.81
C TYR A 159 16.19 20.27 9.07
N ASP A 160 16.41 20.74 7.84
CA ASP A 160 15.43 21.15 6.85
C ASP A 160 14.31 20.12 6.65
N SER A 161 13.09 20.52 6.99
CA SER A 161 11.84 19.82 6.71
C SER A 161 11.26 20.20 5.33
N GLU A 162 12.12 20.36 4.32
CA GLU A 162 11.70 20.76 2.96
C GLU A 162 11.02 19.65 2.13
N PHE A 163 10.82 18.44 2.67
CA PHE A 163 10.20 17.34 1.91
C PHE A 163 8.65 17.25 2.05
N PHE A 164 8.03 17.98 2.97
CA PHE A 164 6.57 17.95 3.17
C PHE A 164 5.86 19.29 2.94
N ASN A 165 6.57 20.34 2.50
CA ASN A 165 6.02 21.71 2.45
C ASN A 165 5.70 22.25 1.05
N GLU A 166 5.59 21.40 0.02
CA GLU A 166 4.97 21.82 -1.23
C GLU A 166 3.50 21.40 -1.28
N SER A 167 2.66 22.44 -1.14
CA SER A 167 1.24 22.53 -1.53
C SER A 167 0.23 22.59 -0.37
N PHE A 168 0.38 23.56 0.52
CA PHE A 168 -0.75 24.12 1.27
C PHE A 168 -0.63 25.65 1.40
N ASN A 169 -0.81 26.36 0.28
CA ASN A 169 -1.19 27.77 0.35
C ASN A 169 -2.71 27.81 0.58
N MET A 170 -3.13 28.00 1.82
CA MET A 170 -4.52 28.32 2.15
C MET A 170 -4.54 29.73 2.72
N GLU A 171 -5.07 30.65 1.91
CA GLU A 171 -5.51 31.96 2.38
C GLU A 171 -6.58 31.73 3.45
N GLU A 172 -6.35 32.27 4.64
CA GLU A 172 -7.26 32.19 5.79
C GLU A 172 -8.50 33.05 5.51
N GLU A 173 -9.65 32.40 5.34
CA GLU A 173 -10.95 33.01 5.62
C GLU A 173 -11.58 32.25 6.80
N ASP A 174 -11.69 32.95 7.92
CA ASP A 174 -12.26 32.46 9.18
C ASP A 174 -13.76 32.17 9.05
N GLU A 175 -14.15 30.90 9.21
CA GLU A 175 -15.50 30.56 9.68
C GLU A 175 -15.44 29.54 10.82
N GLU A 176 -16.07 29.91 11.95
CA GLU A 176 -16.30 29.07 13.12
C GLU A 176 -17.03 27.79 12.71
N ASN A 177 -16.32 26.65 12.73
CA ASN A 177 -16.99 25.36 12.77
C ASN A 177 -16.20 24.37 13.63
N SER A 178 -16.94 23.59 14.42
CA SER A 178 -16.50 22.75 15.53
C SER A 178 -15.63 21.54 15.14
N GLY A 179 -14.54 21.76 14.41
CA GLY A 179 -13.45 20.81 14.23
C GLY A 179 -12.25 21.28 15.03
N ALA A 180 -11.64 20.39 15.82
CA ALA A 180 -10.46 20.73 16.60
C ALA A 180 -9.37 21.29 15.67
N ASP A 181 -8.96 22.53 15.93
CA ASP A 181 -7.86 23.17 15.24
C ASP A 181 -6.54 22.47 15.58
N VAL A 182 -5.71 22.19 14.58
CA VAL A 182 -4.49 21.37 14.69
C VAL A 182 -3.40 22.08 15.51
N SER A 183 -3.50 23.40 15.69
CA SER A 183 -2.58 24.20 16.49
C SER A 183 -2.59 23.83 17.99
N TYR A 184 -3.75 23.44 18.53
CA TYR A 184 -3.93 23.12 19.94
C TYR A 184 -3.27 21.78 20.37
N PRO A 185 -3.43 20.66 19.66
CA PRO A 185 -2.76 19.41 20.00
C PRO A 185 -1.24 19.47 19.85
N GLU A 186 -0.70 20.28 18.93
CA GLU A 186 0.75 20.45 18.78
C GLU A 186 1.36 21.14 20.01
N LEU A 187 0.79 22.28 20.43
CA LEU A 187 1.20 22.96 21.68
C LEU A 187 1.05 22.04 22.90
N LEU A 188 -0.06 21.29 22.97
CA LEU A 188 -0.29 20.33 24.05
C LEU A 188 0.78 19.22 24.06
N SER A 189 1.19 18.73 22.89
CA SER A 189 2.20 17.69 22.77
C SER A 189 3.59 18.16 23.19
N VAL A 190 3.93 19.43 22.98
CA VAL A 190 5.22 20.00 23.38
C VAL A 190 5.23 20.35 24.87
N GLU A 191 4.18 21.02 25.36
CA GLU A 191 4.15 21.54 26.74
C GLU A 191 3.77 20.48 27.79
N SER A 192 2.99 19.47 27.40
CA SER A 192 2.43 18.46 28.32
C SER A 192 3.07 17.08 28.19
N TYR A 193 4.22 16.97 27.50
CA TYR A 193 4.99 15.73 27.41
C TYR A 193 5.95 15.57 28.60
N PRO A 194 6.10 14.37 29.19
CA PRO A 194 5.38 13.13 28.84
C PRO A 194 3.98 13.03 29.49
N GLU A 195 3.71 13.76 30.58
CA GLU A 195 2.46 13.65 31.33
C GLU A 195 1.82 15.04 31.46
N PRO A 196 0.50 15.20 31.20
CA PRO A 196 -0.52 14.16 30.95
C PRO A 196 -0.63 13.65 29.50
N TYR A 197 0.21 14.10 28.57
CA TYR A 197 0.03 13.82 27.15
C TYR A 197 0.03 12.32 26.80
N CYS A 198 1.02 11.55 27.27
CA CYS A 198 1.09 10.11 26.98
C CYS A 198 -0.13 9.35 27.48
N GLY A 199 -0.64 9.68 28.68
CA GLY A 199 -1.85 9.05 29.22
C GLY A 199 -3.11 9.37 28.42
N ILE A 200 -3.17 10.54 27.77
CA ILE A 200 -4.26 10.89 26.85
C ILE A 200 -4.14 10.06 25.57
N VAL A 201 -2.94 10.00 24.97
CA VAL A 201 -2.68 9.27 23.72
C VAL A 201 -2.92 7.77 23.89
N GLU A 202 -2.39 7.16 24.96
CA GLU A 202 -2.59 5.74 25.28
C GLU A 202 -4.04 5.41 25.64
N GLY A 203 -4.82 6.41 26.08
CA GLY A 203 -6.23 6.27 26.42
C GLY A 203 -7.17 6.48 25.23
N MET A 204 -6.67 6.85 24.05
CA MET A 204 -7.50 7.04 22.87
C MET A 204 -8.01 5.69 22.35
N GLU A 205 -9.26 5.70 21.90
CA GLU A 205 -9.83 4.56 21.21
C GLU A 205 -9.20 4.47 19.82
N GLU A 206 -8.78 3.27 19.42
CA GLU A 206 -8.14 3.05 18.12
C GLU A 206 -9.07 2.27 17.19
N THR A 207 -9.08 2.66 15.91
CA THR A 207 -9.82 1.98 14.84
C THR A 207 -8.92 1.71 13.64
N CYS A 208 -9.34 0.83 12.74
CA CYS A 208 -8.59 0.51 11.54
C CYS A 208 -8.43 1.73 10.62
N PHE A 209 -7.21 1.96 10.16
CA PHE A 209 -6.91 3.06 9.24
C PHE A 209 -7.38 2.72 7.83
N GLU A 210 -8.59 3.17 7.52
CA GLU A 210 -9.21 3.18 6.20
C GLU A 210 -9.34 4.64 5.77
N SER A 211 -8.71 4.98 4.65
CA SER A 211 -8.88 6.26 3.99
C SER A 211 -9.89 6.11 2.84
N SER A 212 -11.11 6.58 3.04
CA SER A 212 -12.18 6.51 2.05
C SER A 212 -13.16 7.69 2.16
N LEU A 213 -13.84 8.01 1.05
CA LEU A 213 -14.90 9.02 1.06
C LEU A 213 -16.05 8.63 2.02
N LEU A 214 -16.20 7.33 2.30
CA LEU A 214 -17.21 6.81 3.20
C LEU A 214 -17.09 7.36 4.63
N GLU A 215 -15.91 7.85 5.04
CA GLU A 215 -15.69 8.48 6.33
C GLU A 215 -16.67 9.65 6.60
N LEU A 216 -17.18 10.31 5.56
CA LEU A 216 -18.18 11.41 5.66
C LEU A 216 -19.53 10.99 6.30
N TRP A 217 -19.83 9.70 6.24
CA TRP A 217 -21.03 9.10 6.83
C TRP A 217 -20.73 8.32 8.12
N GLY A 218 -19.48 8.32 8.59
CA GLY A 218 -19.12 7.82 9.91
C GLY A 218 -19.76 8.66 11.02
N ASN A 219 -19.94 8.06 12.19
CA ASN A 219 -20.48 8.71 13.37
C ASN A 219 -19.63 8.34 14.59
N ASN A 220 -19.02 9.33 15.25
CA ASN A 220 -18.28 9.17 16.51
C ASN A 220 -17.20 8.06 16.52
N GLY A 221 -16.54 7.78 15.40
CA GLY A 221 -15.52 6.71 15.35
C GLY A 221 -15.95 5.44 14.63
N GLU A 222 -17.25 5.27 14.38
CA GLU A 222 -17.81 4.02 13.89
C GLU A 222 -18.80 4.22 12.74
N TYR A 223 -19.13 3.11 12.06
CA TYR A 223 -20.18 3.07 11.05
C TYR A 223 -21.42 2.39 11.63
N ASP A 224 -22.24 3.19 12.29
CA ASP A 224 -23.45 2.72 12.97
C ASP A 224 -24.54 2.25 11.99
N SER A 225 -25.60 1.67 12.55
CA SER A 225 -26.86 1.43 11.83
C SER A 225 -27.42 2.71 11.20
N SER A 226 -27.20 3.88 11.82
CA SER A 226 -27.59 5.18 11.28
C SER A 226 -26.82 5.55 10.00
N SER A 227 -25.52 5.26 9.93
CA SER A 227 -24.70 5.48 8.72
C SER A 227 -25.25 4.69 7.53
N ARG A 228 -25.64 3.43 7.78
CA ARG A 228 -26.26 2.56 6.76
C ARG A 228 -27.62 3.10 6.30
N ASN A 229 -28.50 3.44 7.24
CA ASN A 229 -29.82 3.98 6.91
C ASN A 229 -29.73 5.31 6.13
N THR A 230 -28.75 6.14 6.46
CA THR A 230 -28.48 7.40 5.76
C THR A 230 -28.02 7.14 4.34
N LEU A 231 -27.07 6.23 4.13
CA LEU A 231 -26.57 5.87 2.80
C LEU A 231 -27.62 5.20 1.91
N GLU A 232 -28.51 4.41 2.51
CA GLU A 232 -29.61 3.75 1.79
C GLU A 232 -30.69 4.75 1.35
N SER A 233 -31.00 5.74 2.19
CA SER A 233 -32.04 6.74 1.91
C SER A 233 -31.52 7.97 1.12
N SER A 234 -30.20 8.17 1.05
CA SER A 234 -29.60 9.33 0.37
C SER A 234 -29.84 9.33 -1.13
N ASN A 235 -30.26 10.50 -1.63
CA ASN A 235 -30.35 10.80 -3.06
C ASN A 235 -29.05 11.43 -3.58
N SER A 236 -28.95 11.61 -4.90
CA SER A 236 -27.75 12.18 -5.53
C SER A 236 -27.42 13.57 -4.98
N GLN A 237 -28.44 14.41 -4.73
CA GLN A 237 -28.24 15.74 -4.18
C GLN A 237 -27.73 15.70 -2.74
N ASP A 238 -28.17 14.74 -1.92
CA ASP A 238 -27.73 14.62 -0.53
C ASP A 238 -26.26 14.21 -0.44
N ILE A 239 -25.83 13.32 -1.33
CA ILE A 239 -24.42 12.93 -1.46
C ILE A 239 -23.57 14.12 -1.88
N LEU A 240 -23.97 14.83 -2.94
CA LEU A 240 -23.24 16.02 -3.41
C LEU A 240 -23.20 17.12 -2.33
N ASN A 241 -24.30 17.33 -1.61
CA ASN A 241 -24.32 18.28 -0.50
C ASN A 241 -23.33 17.87 0.59
N THR A 242 -23.31 16.60 0.98
CA THR A 242 -22.39 16.07 2.00
C THR A 242 -20.93 16.24 1.58
N VAL A 243 -20.59 15.89 0.34
CA VAL A 243 -19.22 15.99 -0.19
C VAL A 243 -18.73 17.43 -0.26
N ASN A 244 -19.61 18.39 -0.56
CA ASN A 244 -19.23 19.80 -0.65
C ASN A 244 -19.26 20.52 0.72
N SER A 245 -20.05 20.06 1.70
CA SER A 245 -20.22 20.77 2.98
C SER A 245 -19.37 20.22 4.12
N LYS A 246 -19.07 18.91 4.12
CA LYS A 246 -18.34 18.27 5.22
C LYS A 246 -16.85 18.14 4.88
N ASN A 247 -16.01 18.70 5.74
CA ASN A 247 -14.54 18.61 5.67
C ASN A 247 -13.93 17.83 6.85
N THR A 248 -14.76 17.23 7.72
CA THR A 248 -14.32 16.45 8.87
C THR A 248 -14.69 14.98 8.68
N SER A 249 -13.74 14.08 8.96
CA SER A 249 -14.00 12.63 8.95
C SER A 249 -14.90 12.24 10.11
N GLY A 250 -15.99 11.52 9.84
CA GLY A 250 -16.87 10.95 10.88
C GLY A 250 -16.28 9.75 11.63
N ILE A 251 -15.16 9.21 11.15
CA ILE A 251 -14.42 8.10 11.79
C ILE A 251 -13.32 8.68 12.67
N PHE A 252 -12.28 9.27 12.09
CA PHE A 252 -11.17 9.81 12.89
C PHE A 252 -11.45 11.14 13.61
N LEU A 253 -12.56 11.83 13.28
CA LEU A 253 -12.95 13.13 13.84
C LEU A 253 -11.93 14.25 13.61
N ILE A 254 -11.15 14.13 12.53
CA ILE A 254 -10.16 15.12 12.09
C ILE A 254 -10.58 15.80 10.80
N LYS A 255 -10.13 17.05 10.60
CA LYS A 255 -10.26 17.76 9.32
C LYS A 255 -9.47 17.01 8.24
N LYS A 256 -10.08 16.81 7.08
CA LYS A 256 -9.52 16.06 5.95
C LYS A 256 -10.04 16.61 4.63
N ASN A 257 -9.16 16.78 3.66
CA ASN A 257 -9.55 17.14 2.32
C ASN A 257 -10.02 15.90 1.54
N PHE A 258 -11.33 15.71 1.40
CA PHE A 258 -11.91 14.58 0.67
C PHE A 258 -11.77 14.71 -0.85
N THR A 259 -11.43 15.89 -1.36
CA THR A 259 -11.26 16.10 -2.81
C THR A 259 -10.03 15.37 -3.37
N ASP A 260 -9.01 15.12 -2.54
CA ASP A 260 -7.79 14.38 -2.91
C ASP A 260 -8.04 12.88 -3.15
N MET A 261 -9.22 12.39 -2.79
CA MET A 261 -9.65 11.02 -3.08
C MET A 261 -10.39 10.90 -4.41
N LEU A 262 -10.76 12.02 -5.03
CA LEU A 262 -11.55 12.07 -6.25
C LEU A 262 -10.66 12.38 -7.45
N GLY A 263 -10.91 11.71 -8.57
CA GLY A 263 -10.28 11.96 -9.85
C GLY A 263 -11.28 12.42 -10.90
N GLY A 264 -10.83 13.27 -11.83
CA GLY A 264 -11.68 13.79 -12.92
C GLY A 264 -12.91 14.54 -12.39
N ILE A 265 -12.69 15.45 -11.44
CA ILE A 265 -13.75 16.21 -10.77
C ILE A 265 -14.40 17.18 -11.76
N SER A 266 -15.72 17.08 -11.89
CA SER A 266 -16.54 18.06 -12.60
C SER A 266 -17.08 19.07 -11.59
N ARG A 267 -16.89 20.36 -11.88
CA ARG A 267 -17.38 21.46 -11.05
C ARG A 267 -18.38 22.32 -11.80
N ASP A 268 -19.35 22.85 -11.08
CA ASP A 268 -20.27 23.84 -11.62
C ASP A 268 -19.50 25.15 -11.91
N PRO A 269 -19.55 25.70 -13.14
CA PRO A 269 -18.79 26.89 -13.52
C PRO A 269 -19.14 28.16 -12.73
N VAL A 270 -20.33 28.23 -12.12
CA VAL A 270 -20.78 29.42 -11.38
C VAL A 270 -20.47 29.30 -9.89
N SER A 271 -20.83 28.19 -9.27
CA SER A 271 -20.68 28.00 -7.82
C SER A 271 -19.36 27.34 -7.39
N GLY A 272 -18.59 26.77 -8.32
CA GLY A 272 -17.37 26.01 -8.02
C GLY A 272 -17.60 24.67 -7.30
N ARG A 273 -18.87 24.32 -7.03
CA ARG A 273 -19.27 23.11 -6.32
C ARG A 273 -19.02 21.87 -7.16
N ILE A 274 -18.64 20.78 -6.51
CA ILE A 274 -18.47 19.48 -7.13
C ILE A 274 -19.84 18.94 -7.54
N ILE A 275 -20.00 18.67 -8.84
CA ILE A 275 -21.22 18.08 -9.43
C ILE A 275 -21.04 16.60 -9.79
N GLY A 276 -19.80 16.13 -9.88
CA GLY A 276 -19.49 14.74 -10.17
C GLY A 276 -17.99 14.47 -10.15
N ALA A 277 -17.62 13.19 -10.17
CA ALA A 277 -16.23 12.74 -10.31
C ALA A 277 -16.18 11.46 -11.14
N LYS A 278 -15.13 11.29 -11.93
CA LYS A 278 -14.93 10.09 -12.77
C LYS A 278 -14.23 8.95 -12.05
N ALA A 279 -13.47 9.27 -11.02
CA ALA A 279 -12.73 8.28 -10.25
C ALA A 279 -12.80 8.55 -8.74
N LEU A 280 -12.73 7.49 -7.94
CA LEU A 280 -12.67 7.53 -6.49
C LEU A 280 -11.63 6.51 -6.00
N ARG A 281 -10.80 6.90 -5.04
CA ARG A 281 -9.80 6.03 -4.41
C ARG A 281 -10.22 5.66 -2.99
N MET A 282 -10.07 4.39 -2.63
CA MET A 282 -10.13 3.92 -1.25
C MET A 282 -8.83 3.19 -0.90
N LEU A 283 -8.34 3.38 0.32
CA LEU A 283 -7.05 2.86 0.77
C LEU A 283 -7.19 2.28 2.18
N TRP A 284 -6.70 1.05 2.35
CA TRP A 284 -6.58 0.36 3.63
C TRP A 284 -5.10 0.17 3.97
N PHE A 285 -4.77 0.47 5.21
CA PHE A 285 -3.45 0.19 5.76
C PHE A 285 -3.52 -1.10 6.56
N LEU A 286 -2.73 -2.07 6.12
CA LEU A 286 -2.56 -3.37 6.74
C LEU A 286 -1.24 -3.40 7.50
N LYS A 287 -1.18 -4.22 8.54
CA LYS A 287 -0.04 -4.47 9.39
C LYS A 287 0.26 -5.97 9.38
N MET A 288 1.50 -6.30 9.03
CA MET A 288 1.99 -7.67 8.99
C MET A 288 2.83 -7.98 10.23
N ASN A 289 2.93 -9.28 10.56
CA ASN A 289 3.79 -9.70 11.65
C ASN A 289 5.21 -9.94 11.14
N VAL A 290 6.06 -8.93 11.28
CA VAL A 290 7.46 -8.97 10.83
C VAL A 290 8.25 -10.12 11.46
N ALA A 291 8.02 -10.43 12.74
CA ALA A 291 8.75 -11.49 13.42
C ALA A 291 8.42 -12.87 12.83
N GLU A 292 7.15 -13.12 12.56
CA GLU A 292 6.69 -14.35 11.89
C GLU A 292 7.19 -14.40 10.44
N ALA A 293 7.11 -13.27 9.73
CA ALA A 293 7.55 -13.15 8.35
C ALA A 293 9.07 -13.40 8.18
N ARG A 294 9.89 -13.07 9.18
CA ARG A 294 11.34 -13.35 9.18
C ARG A 294 11.67 -14.83 9.40
N MET A 295 10.86 -15.54 10.18
CA MET A 295 11.09 -16.94 10.52
C MET A 295 10.66 -17.87 9.39
N ASP A 296 9.56 -17.56 8.71
CA ASP A 296 8.98 -18.38 7.65
C ASP A 296 8.41 -17.48 6.53
N PRO A 297 9.28 -16.81 5.75
CA PRO A 297 8.86 -15.92 4.68
C PRO A 297 8.19 -16.71 3.54
N VAL A 298 7.18 -16.11 2.93
CA VAL A 298 6.59 -16.65 1.70
C VAL A 298 7.56 -16.46 0.53
N GLU A 299 8.02 -17.57 -0.04
CA GLU A 299 8.83 -17.59 -1.28
C GLU A 299 8.01 -17.05 -2.47
N GLY A 300 8.68 -16.46 -3.46
CA GLY A 300 8.03 -15.95 -4.68
C GLY A 300 7.68 -14.46 -4.63
N GLN A 301 7.73 -13.83 -3.44
CA GLN A 301 7.17 -12.50 -3.20
C GLN A 301 8.21 -11.36 -3.29
N GLY A 302 9.51 -11.64 -3.36
CA GLY A 302 10.54 -10.59 -3.43
C GLY A 302 10.59 -9.58 -2.26
N VAL A 303 9.69 -9.72 -1.29
CA VAL A 303 9.54 -8.97 -0.03
C VAL A 303 9.19 -9.95 1.07
N ILE A 304 9.59 -9.64 2.30
CA ILE A 304 9.29 -10.47 3.46
C ILE A 304 7.81 -10.31 3.81
N VAL A 305 7.06 -11.40 3.91
CA VAL A 305 5.64 -11.39 4.27
C VAL A 305 5.26 -12.71 4.95
N ASP A 306 4.41 -12.63 5.98
CA ASP A 306 3.89 -13.82 6.66
C ASP A 306 2.73 -14.47 5.89
N LYS A 307 2.60 -15.79 6.02
CA LYS A 307 1.57 -16.60 5.34
C LYS A 307 0.15 -16.14 5.67
N LYS A 308 -0.09 -15.71 6.91
CA LYS A 308 -1.42 -15.28 7.36
C LYS A 308 -1.85 -13.97 6.70
N THR A 309 -0.96 -12.98 6.65
CA THR A 309 -1.22 -11.71 5.96
C THR A 309 -1.42 -11.94 4.47
N MET A 310 -0.64 -12.83 3.85
CA MET A 310 -0.85 -13.21 2.45
C MET A 310 -2.24 -13.80 2.20
N GLU A 311 -2.74 -14.67 3.07
CA GLU A 311 -4.08 -15.26 2.91
C GLU A 311 -5.17 -14.21 3.14
N PHE A 312 -5.01 -13.32 4.10
CA PHE A 312 -5.94 -12.20 4.30
C PHE A 312 -6.00 -11.27 3.07
N GLU A 313 -4.84 -10.93 2.49
CA GLU A 313 -4.75 -10.12 1.27
C GLU A 313 -5.44 -10.77 0.07
N LYS A 314 -5.46 -12.11 0.01
CA LYS A 314 -6.16 -12.87 -1.04
C LYS A 314 -7.66 -12.76 -0.91
N GLU A 315 -8.21 -13.03 0.28
CA GLU A 315 -9.65 -12.89 0.54
C GLU A 315 -10.12 -11.46 0.25
N MET A 316 -9.31 -10.47 0.62
CA MET A 316 -9.56 -9.07 0.29
C MET A 316 -9.55 -8.81 -1.22
N LEU A 317 -8.58 -9.38 -1.95
CA LEU A 317 -8.50 -9.27 -3.41
C LEU A 317 -9.68 -9.96 -4.10
N ASP A 318 -10.11 -11.13 -3.63
CA ASP A 318 -11.26 -11.86 -4.17
C ASP A 318 -12.56 -11.06 -4.01
N ILE A 319 -12.71 -10.33 -2.89
CA ILE A 319 -13.83 -9.38 -2.71
C ILE A 319 -13.74 -8.22 -3.71
N PHE A 320 -12.54 -7.68 -3.97
CA PHE A 320 -12.39 -6.58 -4.93
C PHE A 320 -12.64 -7.00 -6.37
N LEU A 321 -12.27 -8.23 -6.75
CA LEU A 321 -12.50 -8.78 -8.08
C LEU A 321 -13.95 -9.24 -8.28
N ASN A 322 -14.75 -9.30 -7.22
CA ASN A 322 -16.14 -9.68 -7.32
C ASN A 322 -17.00 -8.53 -7.86
N GLU A 323 -17.35 -8.60 -9.14
CA GLU A 323 -18.12 -7.56 -9.82
C GLU A 323 -19.65 -7.67 -9.62
N THR A 324 -20.18 -8.68 -8.93
CA THR A 324 -21.63 -8.95 -8.91
C THR A 324 -22.48 -7.82 -8.34
N ASP A 325 -21.91 -7.02 -7.44
CA ASP A 325 -22.62 -5.96 -6.73
C ASP A 325 -22.35 -4.56 -7.32
N LEU A 326 -21.56 -4.47 -8.40
CA LEU A 326 -21.20 -3.20 -9.03
C LEU A 326 -22.30 -2.73 -10.00
N PRO A 327 -22.65 -1.43 -9.98
CA PRO A 327 -23.54 -0.86 -10.98
C PRO A 327 -22.95 -0.94 -12.41
N GLU A 328 -23.82 -0.98 -13.42
CA GLU A 328 -23.39 -0.94 -14.82
C GLU A 328 -22.55 0.30 -15.11
N GLY A 329 -21.45 0.12 -15.87
CA GLY A 329 -20.53 1.21 -16.23
C GLY A 329 -19.50 1.56 -15.16
N VAL A 330 -19.50 0.89 -14.01
CA VAL A 330 -18.48 1.07 -12.96
C VAL A 330 -17.42 -0.02 -13.06
N LYS A 331 -16.15 0.37 -13.02
CA LYS A 331 -15.00 -0.54 -13.01
C LYS A 331 -14.18 -0.35 -11.74
N ILE A 332 -13.74 -1.44 -11.12
CA ILE A 332 -12.79 -1.40 -10.01
C ILE A 332 -11.44 -1.92 -10.48
N SER A 333 -10.39 -1.14 -10.20
CA SER A 333 -8.99 -1.53 -10.40
C SER A 333 -8.33 -1.71 -9.03
N PRO A 334 -8.21 -2.95 -8.52
CA PRO A 334 -7.60 -3.19 -7.22
C PRO A 334 -6.08 -3.26 -7.30
N HIS A 335 -5.43 -2.76 -6.25
CA HIS A 335 -4.01 -2.92 -6.00
C HIS A 335 -3.82 -3.39 -4.55
N VAL A 336 -3.62 -4.69 -4.38
CA VAL A 336 -3.22 -5.31 -3.11
C VAL A 336 -1.76 -5.71 -3.22
N SER A 337 -0.97 -5.58 -2.16
CA SER A 337 0.48 -5.86 -2.20
C SER A 337 0.81 -7.28 -2.71
N ARG A 338 -0.05 -8.28 -2.44
CA ARG A 338 0.00 -9.64 -3.02
C ARG A 338 -0.24 -9.69 -4.55
N SER A 339 -1.11 -8.84 -5.10
CA SER A 339 -1.62 -8.93 -6.49
C SER A 339 -0.52 -8.88 -7.56
N PHE A 340 0.58 -8.15 -7.31
CA PHE A 340 1.70 -8.08 -8.23
C PHE A 340 2.30 -9.47 -8.51
N PHE A 341 2.45 -10.29 -7.47
CA PHE A 341 3.06 -11.61 -7.60
C PHE A 341 2.08 -12.66 -8.10
N ASP A 342 0.79 -12.53 -7.80
CA ASP A 342 -0.23 -13.43 -8.33
C ASP A 342 -0.36 -13.31 -9.86
N ILE A 343 -0.08 -12.13 -10.43
CA ILE A 343 -0.07 -11.89 -11.89
C ILE A 343 1.32 -12.17 -12.50
N ALA A 344 2.37 -11.63 -11.89
CA ALA A 344 3.72 -11.74 -12.44
C ALA A 344 4.31 -13.15 -12.26
N GLY A 345 4.00 -13.83 -11.15
CA GLY A 345 4.53 -15.15 -10.79
C GLY A 345 4.29 -16.21 -11.88
N PRO A 346 3.02 -16.47 -12.27
CA PRO A 346 2.72 -17.41 -13.36
C PRO A 346 3.33 -17.01 -14.70
N THR A 347 3.45 -15.71 -14.97
CA THR A 347 3.99 -15.16 -16.21
C THR A 347 5.52 -15.32 -16.29
N ILE A 348 6.22 -15.10 -15.17
CA ILE A 348 7.68 -15.21 -15.04
C ILE A 348 8.12 -16.68 -15.01
N LEU A 349 7.36 -17.54 -14.33
CA LEU A 349 7.69 -18.96 -14.22
C LEU A 349 7.35 -19.75 -15.50
N GLY A 350 6.58 -19.14 -16.41
CA GLY A 350 5.97 -19.84 -17.53
C GLY A 350 5.00 -20.91 -17.03
N LYS A 351 4.13 -21.41 -17.92
CA LYS A 351 3.42 -22.67 -17.68
C LYS A 351 4.46 -23.80 -17.54
N ARG A 352 5.02 -24.00 -16.35
CA ARG A 352 5.80 -25.19 -16.02
C ARG A 352 4.79 -26.32 -15.81
N PHE A 353 4.69 -27.16 -16.83
CA PHE A 353 4.05 -28.49 -16.85
C PHE A 353 2.51 -28.50 -16.83
N ALA A 354 1.91 -28.12 -17.96
CA ALA A 354 0.72 -28.82 -18.42
C ALA A 354 1.19 -30.05 -19.21
N HIS A 355 1.29 -31.18 -18.53
CA HIS A 355 1.23 -32.52 -19.11
C HIS A 355 0.48 -33.44 -18.16
#